data_AF-A0A6V7KBW1-F1
#
_entry.id   AF-A0A6V7KBW1-F1
#
_cell.length_a   1.000
_cell.length_b   1.000
_cell.length_c   1.000
_cell.angle_alpha   90.00
_cell.angle_beta   90.00
_cell.angle_gamma   90.00
#
_symmetry.space_group_name_H-M   'P 1'
#
loop_
_entity.id
_entity.type
_entity.pdbx_description
1 polymer ?
#
loop_
_entity_poly.entity_id
_entity_poly.type
_entity_poly.pdbx_seq_one_letter_code
_entity_poly.pdbx_strand_id
1 'polypeptide(L)' 'VYGLKGLRVADSSIMPEIITGHTNIPTFMIGEKLADMVKEEWGYKRPPR' A
#
# COMPACT_ATOMS: atom_id res chain seq x y z
N VAL A 1 -9.55 6.72 0.58
CA VAL A 1 -10.21 7.58 -0.44
C VAL A 1 -11.04 8.61 0.29
N TYR A 2 -10.93 9.89 -0.08
CA TYR A 2 -11.63 10.94 0.66
C TYR A 2 -13.15 10.68 0.68
N GLY A 3 -13.76 10.76 1.86
CA GLY A 3 -15.20 10.55 2.07
C GLY A 3 -15.68 9.10 2.10
N LEU A 4 -14.84 8.10 1.77
CA LEU A 4 -15.26 6.69 1.71
C LEU A 4 -14.60 5.84 2.80
N LYS A 5 -15.43 5.17 3.60
CA LYS A 5 -14.97 4.23 4.64
C LYS A 5 -14.55 2.90 4.02
N GLY A 6 -13.45 2.33 4.51
CA GLY A 6 -12.96 1.02 4.08
C GLY A 6 -12.34 0.96 2.68
N LEU A 7 -12.33 2.05 1.91
CA LEU A 7 -11.75 2.10 0.57
C LEU A 7 -10.36 2.77 0.54
N ARG A 8 -9.39 2.08 -0.08
CA ARG A 8 -7.98 2.47 -0.18
C ARG A 8 -7.52 2.34 -1.64
N VAL A 9 -6.54 3.15 -2.05
CA VAL A 9 -5.84 3.06 -3.34
C VAL A 9 -4.38 2.79 -3.03
N ALA A 10 -3.78 1.81 -3.71
CA ALA A 10 -2.38 1.42 -3.51
C ALA A 10 -1.74 1.02 -4.82
N ASP A 11 -1.57 2.00 -5.68
CA ASP A 11 -0.84 1.92 -6.94
C ASP A 11 0.01 3.19 -7.12
N SER A 12 0.56 3.37 -8.30
CA SER A 12 1.33 4.57 -8.65
C SER A 12 0.53 5.87 -8.59
N SER A 13 -0.81 5.83 -8.64
CA SER A 13 -1.66 7.01 -8.71
C SER A 13 -1.67 7.81 -7.40
N ILE A 14 -1.18 7.23 -6.29
CA ILE A 14 -1.11 7.92 -5.00
C ILE A 14 0.19 8.72 -4.82
N MET A 15 1.17 8.56 -5.71
CA MET A 15 2.43 9.28 -5.61
C MET A 15 2.19 10.79 -5.79
N PRO A 16 2.55 11.64 -4.81
CA PRO A 16 2.33 13.09 -4.92
C PRO A 16 3.25 13.73 -5.96
N GLU A 17 4.45 13.17 -6.12
CA GLU A 17 5.45 13.54 -7.11
C GLU A 17 6.10 12.25 -7.64
N ILE A 18 6.53 12.27 -8.90
CA ILE A 18 7.21 11.14 -9.52
C ILE A 18 8.65 11.10 -9.02
N ILE A 19 9.08 9.95 -8.50
CA ILE A 19 10.46 9.76 -8.05
C ILE A 19 11.45 9.72 -9.23
N THR A 20 12.71 10.05 -8.96
CA THR A 20 13.79 9.78 -9.92
C THR A 20 14.07 8.27 -9.99
N GLY A 21 13.74 7.63 -11.12
CA GLY A 21 13.98 6.21 -11.38
C GLY A 21 12.78 5.49 -11.99
N HIS A 22 12.85 4.15 -12.08
CA HIS A 22 11.72 3.34 -12.56
C HIS A 22 10.58 3.30 -11.52
N THR A 23 9.37 3.67 -11.94
CA THR A 23 8.16 3.71 -11.12
C THR A 23 7.68 2.33 -10.66
N ASN A 24 8.19 1.25 -11.24
CA ASN A 24 7.83 -0.11 -10.82
C ASN A 24 8.19 -0.36 -9.35
N ILE A 25 9.38 0.08 -8.92
CA ILE A 25 9.85 -0.13 -7.53
C ILE A 25 8.92 0.53 -6.50
N PRO A 26 8.65 1.85 -6.55
CA PRO A 26 7.74 2.47 -5.59
C PRO A 26 6.31 1.93 -5.71
N THR A 27 5.84 1.54 -6.90
CA THR A 27 4.53 0.91 -7.07
C THR A 27 4.42 -0.39 -6.27
N PHE A 28 5.42 -1.27 -6.35
CA PHE A 28 5.47 -2.48 -5.51
C PHE A 28 5.55 -2.14 -4.02
N MET A 29 6.37 -1.16 -3.63
CA MET A 29 6.51 -0.77 -2.22
C MET A 29 5.22 -0.21 -1.62
N ILE A 30 4.43 0.54 -2.40
CA ILE A 30 3.11 1.05 -1.99
C ILE A 30 2.17 -0.13 -1.70
N GLY A 31 2.14 -1.13 -2.59
CA GLY A 31 1.33 -2.33 -2.41
C GLY A 31 1.74 -3.13 -1.15
N GLU A 32 3.04 -3.37 -0.96
CA GLU A 32 3.57 -4.07 0.22
C GLU A 32 3.21 -3.33 1.52
N LYS A 33 3.37 -2.00 1.53
CA LYS A 33 3.04 -1.20 2.71
C LYS A 33 1.54 -1.26 3.02
N LEU A 34 0.67 -1.18 2.01
CA LEU A 34 -0.77 -1.33 2.23
C LEU A 34 -1.11 -2.73 2.76
N ALA A 35 -0.49 -3.77 2.20
CA ALA A 35 -0.74 -5.14 2.63
C ALA A 35 -0.43 -5.34 4.12
N ASP A 36 0.66 -4.75 4.62
CA ASP A 36 0.98 -4.76 6.04
C ASP A 36 -0.04 -4.00 6.89
N MET A 37 -0.48 -2.81 6.46
CA MET A 37 -1.51 -2.04 7.17
C MET A 37 -2.85 -2.80 7.25
N VAL A 38 -3.27 -3.45 6.16
CA VAL A 38 -4.52 -4.23 6.13
C VAL A 38 -4.41 -5.47 7.03
N LYS A 39 -3.26 -6.17 7.00
CA LYS A 39 -3.03 -7.32 7.88
C LYS A 39 -3.08 -6.92 9.35
N GLU A 40 -2.49 -5.79 9.71
CA GLU A 40 -2.52 -5.25 11.07
C GLU A 40 -3.96 -4.92 11.50
N GLU A 41 -4.71 -4.20 10.66
CA GLU A 41 -6.11 -3.84 10.91
C GLU A 41 -7.01 -5.07 11.09
N TRP A 42 -6.76 -6.14 10.34
CA TRP A 42 -7.55 -7.38 10.40
C TRP A 42 -7.08 -8.35 11.49
N GLY A 43 -6.03 -8.00 12.25
CA GLY A 43 -5.45 -8.89 13.25
C GLY A 43 -4.84 -10.16 12.63
N TYR A 44 -4.39 -10.09 11.38
CA TYR A 44 -3.81 -11.22 10.68
C TYR A 44 -2.49 -11.62 11.35
N LYS A 45 -2.49 -12.79 12.00
CA LYS A 45 -1.27 -13.38 12.58
C LYS A 45 -0.47 -14.02 11.46
N ARG A 46 0.72 -13.49 11.17
CA ARG A 46 1.66 -14.19 10.27
C ARG A 46 1.96 -15.57 10.88
N PRO A 47 1.87 -16.66 10.10
CA PRO A 47 2.33 -17.96 10.57
C PRO A 47 3.83 -17.88 10.91
N PRO A 48 4.31 -18.67 11.88
CA PRO A 48 5.75 -18.77 12.14
C PRO A 48 6.47 -19.21 10.87
N ARG A 49 7.63 -18.58 10.60
CA ARG A 49 8.50 -18.93 9.48
C ARG A 49 9.25 -20.23 9.74
#